data_AF-A0A021WZY8-F1
#
_entry.id   AF-A0A021WZY8-F1
#
_cell.length_a   1.000
_cell.length_b   1.000
_cell.length_c   1.000
_cell.angle_alpha   90.00
_cell.angle_beta   90.00
_cell.angle_gamma   90.00
#
_symmetry.space_group_name_H-M   'P 1'
#
loop_
_entity.id
_entity.type
_entity.pdbx_description
1 polymer ?
#
loop_
_entity_poly.entity_id
_entity_poly.type
_entity_poly.pdbx_seq_one_letter_code
_entity_poly.pdbx_strand_id
1 'polypeptide(L)' 'MDDMSGVFTSTTERTAWNIAARHLARGQKDPVMMIVDGIEEERRRCIELLQAAAGGGAEIPAFMADPDHQW' A
#
# COMPACT_ATOMS: atom_id res chain seq x y z
N MET A 1 -19.31 15.93 -13.20
CA MET A 1 -18.17 15.15 -12.71
C MET A 1 -18.14 15.44 -11.22
N ASP A 2 -18.65 14.51 -10.41
CA ASP A 2 -18.94 14.78 -9.01
C ASP A 2 -17.67 15.14 -8.25
N ASP A 3 -17.72 16.30 -7.62
CA ASP A 3 -16.69 16.80 -6.74
C ASP A 3 -16.71 15.96 -5.45
N MET A 4 -15.91 14.89 -5.41
CA MET A 4 -15.70 14.06 -4.21
C MET A 4 -14.85 14.78 -3.14
N SER A 5 -14.85 16.12 -3.11
CA SER A 5 -14.11 16.94 -2.15
C SER A 5 -14.61 16.79 -0.70
N GLY A 6 -15.70 16.06 -0.44
CA GLY A 6 -16.28 15.89 0.89
C GLY A 6 -16.34 14.47 1.47
N VAL A 7 -15.96 13.42 0.73
CA VAL A 7 -16.14 12.02 1.21
C VAL A 7 -14.95 11.52 2.02
N PHE A 8 -13.74 11.95 1.69
CA PHE A 8 -12.52 11.56 2.39
C PHE A 8 -11.79 12.82 2.87
N THR A 9 -11.38 12.83 4.12
CA THR A 9 -10.66 13.93 4.75
C THR A 9 -9.16 13.91 4.40
N SER A 10 -8.66 12.80 3.86
CA SER A 10 -7.27 12.65 3.44
C SER A 10 -7.09 11.66 2.28
N THR A 11 -5.93 11.72 1.63
CA THR A 11 -5.48 10.70 0.66
C THR A 11 -5.33 9.34 1.32
N THR A 12 -4.92 9.29 2.59
CA THR A 12 -4.83 8.06 3.39
C THR A 12 -6.19 7.39 3.54
N GLU A 13 -7.23 8.14 3.90
CA GLU A 13 -8.59 7.59 4.01
C GLU A 13 -9.10 7.06 2.67
N ARG A 14 -8.82 7.77 1.58
CA ARG A 14 -9.17 7.31 0.23
C ARG A 14 -8.47 6.01 -0.14
N THR A 15 -7.19 5.87 0.18
CA THR A 15 -6.43 4.64 -0.07
C THR A 15 -6.96 3.48 0.77
N ALA A 16 -7.20 3.71 2.07
CA ALA A 16 -7.78 2.72 2.96
C ALA A 16 -9.15 2.24 2.45
N TRP A 17 -10.00 3.18 2.00
CA TRP A 17 -11.29 2.85 1.39
C TRP A 17 -11.14 2.02 0.12
N ASN A 18 -10.21 2.38 -0.76
CA ASN A 18 -9.96 1.61 -1.99
C ASN A 18 -9.54 0.17 -1.70
N ILE A 19 -8.66 -0.04 -0.72
CA ILE A 19 -8.27 -1.39 -0.27
C ILE A 19 -9.50 -2.13 0.26
N ALA A 20 -10.20 -1.55 1.23
CA ALA A 20 -11.38 -2.17 1.85
C ALA A 20 -12.46 -2.52 0.82
N ALA A 21 -12.76 -1.62 -0.12
CA ALA A 21 -13.74 -1.83 -1.18
C ALA A 21 -13.37 -3.02 -2.08
N ARG A 22 -12.09 -3.18 -2.45
CA ARG A 22 -11.62 -4.35 -3.22
C ARG A 22 -11.85 -5.67 -2.49
N HIS A 23 -11.59 -5.69 -1.17
CA HIS A 23 -11.81 -6.89 -0.36
C HIS A 23 -13.30 -7.18 -0.15
N LEU A 24 -14.08 -6.16 0.18
CA LEU A 24 -15.54 -6.28 0.34
C LEU A 24 -16.21 -6.80 -0.94
N ALA A 25 -15.80 -6.29 -2.11
CA ALA A 25 -16.30 -6.76 -3.40
C ALA A 25 -16.00 -8.25 -3.67
N ARG A 26 -14.95 -8.80 -3.06
CA ARG A 26 -14.59 -10.23 -3.13
C ARG A 26 -15.26 -11.07 -2.03
N GLY A 27 -16.12 -10.48 -1.21
CA GLY A 27 -16.73 -11.14 -0.07
C GLY A 27 -15.76 -11.41 1.08
N GLN A 28 -14.57 -10.80 1.06
CA GLN A 28 -13.58 -10.96 2.11
C GLN A 28 -14.02 -10.21 3.36
N LYS A 29 -14.20 -10.96 4.45
CA LYS A 29 -14.64 -10.43 5.75
C LYS A 29 -13.52 -10.31 6.78
N ASP A 30 -12.38 -10.94 6.53
CA ASP A 30 -11.24 -10.90 7.44
C ASP A 30 -10.46 -9.58 7.26
N PRO A 31 -10.42 -8.70 8.29
CA PRO A 31 -9.67 -7.45 8.24
C PRO A 31 -8.15 -7.66 8.19
N VAL A 32 -7.62 -8.80 8.64
CA VAL A 32 -6.17 -9.07 8.63
C VAL A 32 -5.63 -9.00 7.21
N MET A 33 -6.31 -9.64 6.26
CA MET A 33 -5.89 -9.62 4.85
C MET A 33 -5.96 -8.23 4.23
N MET A 34 -6.89 -7.37 4.67
CA MET A 34 -6.96 -5.98 4.21
C MET A 34 -5.76 -5.17 4.72
N ILE A 35 -5.36 -5.41 5.97
CA ILE A 35 -4.20 -4.76 6.58
C ILE A 35 -2.90 -5.22 5.90
N VAL A 36 -2.75 -6.52 5.64
CA VAL A 36 -1.60 -7.08 4.92
C VAL A 36 -1.47 -6.44 3.53
N ASP A 37 -2.55 -6.37 2.76
CA ASP A 37 -2.53 -5.73 1.44
C ASP A 37 -2.12 -4.25 1.52
N GLY A 38 -2.59 -3.52 2.54
CA GLY A 38 -2.18 -2.13 2.76
C GLY A 38 -0.70 -1.96 3.11
N ILE A 39 -0.15 -2.85 3.94
CA ILE A 39 1.28 -2.85 4.29
C ILE A 39 2.13 -3.16 3.06
N GLU A 40 1.74 -4.15 2.26
CA GLU A 40 2.45 -4.52 1.03
C GLU A 40 2.39 -3.42 -0.04
N GLU A 41 1.27 -2.70 -0.16
CA GLU A 41 1.13 -1.56 -1.07
C GLU A 41 2.07 -0.41 -0.67
N GLU A 42 2.16 -0.08 0.63
CA GLU A 42 3.07 0.96 1.12
C GLU A 42 4.55 0.54 1.02
N ARG A 43 4.87 -0.72 1.31
CA ARG A 43 6.22 -1.29 1.10
C ARG A 43 6.67 -1.12 -0.34
N ARG A 44 5.81 -1.50 -1.31
CA ARG A 44 6.10 -1.34 -2.75
C ARG A 44 6.35 0.12 -3.10
N ARG A 45 5.48 1.03 -2.62
CA ARG A 45 5.63 2.47 -2.86
C ARG A 45 6.97 3.00 -2.31
N CYS A 46 7.39 2.54 -1.13
CA CYS A 46 8.68 2.93 -0.56
C CYS A 46 9.86 2.44 -1.41
N ILE A 47 9.79 1.21 -1.94
CA ILE A 47 10.80 0.68 -2.88
C ILE A 47 10.87 1.53 -4.15
N GLU A 48 9.72 1.83 -4.76
CA GLU A 48 9.65 2.67 -5.97
C GLU A 48 10.24 4.07 -5.74
N LEU A 49 9.94 4.68 -4.59
CA LEU A 49 10.52 5.98 -4.20
C LEU A 49 12.03 5.90 -3.99
N LEU A 50 12.52 4.83 -3.35
CA LEU A 50 13.95 4.60 -3.15
C LEU A 50 14.67 4.45 -4.50
N GLN A 51 14.14 3.63 -5.40
CA GLN A 51 14.68 3.44 -6.74
C GLN A 51 14.67 4.74 -7.56
N ALA A 52 13.59 5.53 -7.46
CA ALA A 52 13.50 6.81 -8.14
C ALA A 52 14.53 7.82 -7.61
N ALA A 53 14.78 7.82 -6.29
CA ALA A 53 15.72 8.75 -5.65
C ALA A 53 17.20 8.36 -5.85
N ALA A 54 17.53 7.07 -5.78
CA ALA A 54 18.90 6.56 -5.87
C ALA A 54 19.30 6.10 -7.28
N GLY A 55 18.36 6.10 -8.24
CA GLY A 55 18.56 5.63 -9.61
C GLY A 55 18.38 4.12 -9.77
N GLY A 56 18.27 3.64 -11.02
CA GLY A 56 17.91 2.25 -11.34
C GLY A 56 18.87 1.15 -10.85
N GLY A 57 19.99 1.52 -10.22
CA GLY A 57 20.95 0.59 -9.58
C GLY A 57 20.90 0.61 -8.06
N ALA A 58 19.91 1.25 -7.45
CA ALA A 58 19.77 1.30 -6.00
C ALA A 58 19.64 -0.10 -5.41
N GLU A 59 20.53 -0.48 -4.50
CA GLU A 59 20.38 -1.68 -3.70
C GLU A 59 19.17 -1.51 -2.78
N ILE A 60 18.14 -2.33 -2.99
CA ILE A 60 16.99 -2.39 -2.11
C ILE A 60 17.40 -3.20 -0.88
N PRO A 61 17.27 -2.66 0.35
CA PRO A 61 17.53 -3.43 1.56
C PRO A 61 16.70 -4.71 1.60
N ALA A 62 17.31 -5.83 2.02
CA ALA A 62 16.66 -7.15 2.00
C ALA A 62 15.34 -7.18 2.79
N PHE A 63 15.25 -6.49 3.93
CA PHE A 63 14.02 -6.38 4.72
C PHE A 63 12.88 -5.62 4.02
N MET A 64 13.20 -4.76 3.06
CA MET A 64 12.19 -4.08 2.24
C MET A 64 11.68 -5.02 1.14
N ALA A 65 12.57 -5.80 0.52
CA ALA A 65 12.23 -6.74 -0.55
C ALA A 65 11.53 -8.02 -0.03
N ASP A 66 11.90 -8.48 1.16
CA ASP A 66 11.40 -9.69 1.78
C ASP A 66 10.92 -9.38 3.22
N PRO A 67 9.58 -9.44 3.47
CA PRO A 67 9.00 -9.27 4.81
C PRO A 67 9.57 -10.21 5.86
N ASP A 68 9.94 -11.42 5.44
CA ASP A 68 10.32 -12.52 6.32
C ASP A 68 11.83 -12.62 6.49
N HIS A 69 12.59 -11.67 5.95
CA HIS A 69 14.04 -11.61 6.07
C HIS A 69 14.46 -11.45 7.54
N GLN A 70 14.96 -12.54 8.14
CA GLN A 70 15.58 -12.54 9.45
C GLN A 70 17.07 -12.18 9.32
N TRP A 71 17.54 -11.34 10.23
CA TRP A 71 18.85 -10.69 10.26
C TRP A 71 19.97 -11.61 10.73
#